data_AF-A0A3D5U6P5-F1
#
_entry.id   AF-A0A3D5U6P5-F1
#
_cell.length_a   1.000
_cell.length_b   1.000
_cell.length_c   1.000
_cell.angle_alpha   90.00
_cell.angle_beta   90.00
_cell.angle_gamma   90.00
#
_symmetry.space_group_name_H-M   'P 1'
#
loop_
_entity.id
_entity.type
_entity.pdbx_description
1 polymer ?
#
loop_
_entity_poly.entity_id
_entity_poly.type
_entity_poly.pdbx_seq_one_letter_code
_entity_poly.pdbx_strand_id
1 'polypeptide(L)' 'ELGKVDEGGGGTIAYILANLGAEVIDCGVGLMGMHSLYELCSKADLYSTYKGYKAFFESR' A
#
# COMPACT_ATOMS: atom_id res chain seq x y z
N GLU A 1 6.13 6.12 -7.32
CA GLU A 1 7.35 5.59 -7.96
C GLU A 1 7.09 4.58 -9.07
N LEU A 2 5.90 3.97 -9.20
CA LEU A 2 5.58 3.17 -10.38
C LEU A 2 4.31 3.67 -11.08
N GLY A 3 4.57 4.42 -12.15
CA GLY A 3 3.62 4.89 -13.15
C GLY A 3 3.57 3.92 -14.33
N LYS A 4 3.61 4.44 -15.55
CA LYS A 4 3.56 3.63 -16.79
C LYS A 4 4.64 2.54 -16.80
N VAL A 5 4.43 1.54 -17.67
CA VAL A 5 5.43 0.50 -17.95
C VAL A 5 6.77 1.18 -18.26
N ASP A 6 7.85 0.69 -17.63
CA ASP A 6 9.23 1.18 -17.73
C ASP A 6 9.50 2.59 -17.17
N GLU A 7 8.59 3.19 -16.40
CA GLU A 7 8.77 4.52 -15.81
C GLU A 7 9.50 4.49 -14.46
N GLY A 8 9.46 3.37 -13.75
CA GLY A 8 10.08 3.26 -12.43
C GLY A 8 10.23 1.84 -11.94
N GLY A 9 10.60 1.71 -10.68
CA GLY A 9 10.75 0.45 -9.96
C GLY A 9 10.30 0.61 -8.51
N GLY A 10 10.21 -0.50 -7.79
CA GLY A 10 9.78 -0.50 -6.40
C GLY A 10 9.91 -1.92 -5.84
N GLY A 11 8.83 -2.43 -5.27
CA GLY A 11 8.78 -3.74 -4.63
C GLY A 11 8.66 -3.57 -3.11
N THR A 12 7.69 -4.26 -2.54
CA THR A 12 7.41 -4.26 -1.10
C THR A 12 7.88 -5.57 -0.48
N ILE A 13 7.67 -5.74 0.83
CA ILE A 13 8.00 -6.98 1.55
C ILE A 13 6.95 -8.10 1.36
N ALA A 14 5.85 -7.87 0.62
CA ALA A 14 4.77 -8.84 0.48
C ALA A 14 5.25 -10.21 -0.04
N TYR A 15 6.22 -10.21 -0.96
CA TYR A 15 6.79 -11.44 -1.52
C TYR A 15 7.46 -12.35 -0.47
N ILE A 16 7.95 -11.78 0.64
CA ILE A 16 8.62 -12.56 1.70
C ILE A 16 7.61 -13.52 2.34
N LEU A 17 6.38 -13.05 2.59
CA LEU A 17 5.31 -13.90 3.14
C LEU A 17 4.71 -14.81 2.06
N ALA A 18 4.61 -14.34 0.82
CA ALA A 18 4.18 -15.18 -0.30
C ALA A 18 5.09 -16.41 -0.49
N ASN A 19 6.41 -16.23 -0.33
CA ASN A 19 7.38 -17.32 -0.38
C ASN A 19 7.21 -18.36 0.74
N LEU A 20 6.49 -18.01 1.82
CA LEU A 20 6.12 -18.92 2.90
C LEU A 20 4.73 -19.55 2.70
N GLY A 21 4.07 -19.29 1.56
CA GLY A 21 2.78 -19.88 1.20
C GLY A 21 1.55 -19.07 1.65
N ALA A 22 1.73 -17.83 2.13
CA ALA A 22 0.61 -16.95 2.43
C ALA A 22 0.03 -16.32 1.16
N GLU A 23 -1.29 -16.20 1.07
CA GLU A 23 -1.94 -15.34 0.07
C GLU A 23 -1.81 -13.88 0.51
N VAL A 24 -1.19 -13.05 -0.33
CA VAL A 24 -0.85 -11.67 0.00
C VAL A 24 -1.35 -10.68 -1.05
N ILE A 25 -1.61 -9.46 -0.62
CA ILE A 25 -1.94 -8.32 -1.47
C ILE A 25 -1.30 -7.06 -0.90
N ASP A 26 -0.71 -6.24 -1.76
CA ASP A 26 -0.20 -4.92 -1.39
C ASP A 26 -1.32 -3.90 -1.37
N CYS A 27 -1.49 -3.25 -0.21
CA CYS A 27 -2.51 -2.23 0.02
C CYS A 27 -1.88 -1.05 0.77
N GLY A 28 -2.35 0.17 0.52
CA GLY A 28 -1.85 1.36 1.21
C GLY A 28 -2.59 2.63 0.82
N VAL A 29 -2.20 3.74 1.46
CA VAL A 29 -2.70 5.09 1.15
C VAL A 29 -1.81 5.72 0.08
N GLY A 30 -2.40 6.41 -0.89
CA GLY A 30 -1.63 7.20 -1.87
C GLY A 30 -0.91 8.39 -1.23
N LEU A 31 0.34 8.62 -1.66
CA LEU A 31 1.19 9.72 -1.18
C LEU A 31 1.63 10.63 -2.33
N MET A 32 1.82 11.91 -2.03
CA MET A 32 2.53 12.87 -2.87
C MET A 32 3.89 13.20 -2.25
N GLY A 33 4.93 13.26 -3.09
CA GLY A 33 6.30 13.54 -2.64
C GLY A 33 6.92 12.41 -1.83
N MET A 34 6.59 11.16 -2.16
CA MET A 34 7.17 9.96 -1.52
C MET A 34 8.70 10.07 -1.47
N HIS A 35 9.29 9.77 -0.31
CA HIS A 35 10.71 9.92 0.01
C HIS A 35 11.26 11.36 0.11
N SER A 36 10.40 12.39 0.12
CA SER A 36 10.81 13.77 0.41
C SER A 36 10.83 14.07 1.92
N LEU A 37 11.38 15.23 2.32
CA LEU A 37 11.37 15.67 3.72
C LEU A 37 9.96 15.88 4.28
N TYR A 38 8.97 16.16 3.41
CA TYR A 38 7.59 16.40 3.78
C TYR A 38 6.64 15.70 2.80
N GLU A 39 6.15 14.53 3.20
CA GLU A 39 5.18 13.76 2.42
C GLU A 39 3.75 14.23 2.71
N LEU A 40 2.89 14.15 1.70
CA LEU A 40 1.48 14.55 1.81
C LEU A 40 0.56 13.37 1.52
N CYS A 41 -0.47 13.21 2.36
CA CYS A 41 -1.54 12.23 2.16
C CYS A 41 -2.92 12.88 2.31
N SER A 42 -3.94 12.24 1.72
CA SER A 42 -5.34 12.64 1.82
C SER A 42 -5.98 12.08 3.10
N LYS A 43 -6.69 12.93 3.86
CA LYS A 43 -7.45 12.49 5.05
C LYS A 43 -8.56 11.50 4.72
N ALA A 44 -9.22 11.68 3.56
CA ALA A 44 -10.30 10.81 3.13
C ALA A 44 -9.79 9.41 2.77
N ASP A 45 -8.64 9.35 2.09
CA ASP A 45 -8.01 8.08 1.72
C ASP A 45 -7.46 7.37 2.95
N LEU A 46 -6.81 8.10 3.87
CA LEU A 46 -6.35 7.55 5.14
C LEU A 46 -7.48 6.90 5.95
N TYR A 47 -8.63 7.58 6.06
CA TYR A 47 -9.79 7.04 6.75
C TYR A 47 -10.40 5.83 6.03
N SER A 48 -10.40 5.84 4.70
CA SER A 48 -10.92 4.73 3.88
C SER A 48 -10.04 3.50 3.98
N THR A 49 -8.71 3.66 3.96
CA THR A 49 -7.75 2.56 4.16
C THR A 49 -7.91 1.94 5.54
N TYR A 50 -8.08 2.75 6.61
CA TYR A 50 -8.39 2.24 7.94
C TYR A 50 -9.65 1.37 7.95
N LYS A 51 -10.75 1.88 7.37
CA LYS A 51 -12.01 1.13 7.28
C LYS A 51 -11.85 -0.16 6.47
N GLY A 52 -11.10 -0.12 5.37
CA GLY A 52 -10.83 -1.29 4.53
C GLY A 52 -10.11 -2.39 5.29
N TYR A 53 -9.05 -2.04 6.03
CA TYR A 53 -8.32 -3.01 6.87
C TYR A 53 -9.17 -3.54 8.00
N LYS A 54 -9.92 -2.67 8.68
CA LYS A 54 -10.86 -3.09 9.72
C LYS A 54 -11.88 -4.09 9.18
N ALA A 55 -12.51 -3.78 8.03
CA ALA A 55 -13.48 -4.64 7.40
C ALA A 55 -12.88 -5.99 6.97
N PHE A 56 -11.65 -6.02 6.44
CA PHE A 56 -10.97 -7.27 6.10
C PHE A 56 -10.63 -8.13 7.33
N PHE A 57 -10.28 -7.49 8.45
CA PHE A 57 -10.01 -8.21 9.68
C PHE A 57 -11.28 -8.74 10.35
N GLU A 58 -12.38 -7.98 10.26
CA GLU A 58 -13.69 -8.32 10.82
C GLU A 58 -14.57 -9.19 9.90
N SER A 59 -14.19 -9.43 8.63
CA SER A 59 -14.99 -10.20 7.67
C SER A 59 -15.01 -11.71 7.92
N ARG A 60 -14.60 -12.14 9.12
CA ARG A 60 -14.61 -13.53 9.58
C ARG A 60 -15.72 -13.77 10.60
#